data_AF-A0A936M0U9-F1
#
_entry.id   AF-A0A936M0U9-F1
#
_cell.length_a   1.000
_cell.length_b   1.000
_cell.length_c   1.000
_cell.angle_alpha   90.00
_cell.angle_beta   90.00
_cell.angle_gamma   90.00
#
_symmetry.space_group_name_H-M   'P 1'
#
loop_
_entity.id
_entity.type
_entity.pdbx_description
1 polymer ?
#
loop_
_entity_poly.entity_id
_entity_poly.type
_entity_poly.pdbx_seq_one_letter_code
_entity_poly.pdbx_strand_id
1 'polypeptide(L)'
;MADTTASAASAAHGHAHGAKHEIPLWLLVATLVALLVLTYLTFAATWVDLGRGMNLLVAMVIATIKAILVGAYFMHLRYEKPIVHVILFTTLFFIALFLTAALFDRSHYEPYIAEFRAGDPLRPDEIAEAERRWAPTMYDLEQARMMGKAAGGQQPADADSPAQQPSAPSGH
;
A
#
# COMPACT_ATOMS: atom_id res chain seq x y z
N MET A 1 -53.97 -42.40 -32.09
CA MET A 1 -54.37 -41.10 -32.69
C MET A 1 -54.11 -40.06 -31.61
N ALA A 2 -52.86 -39.67 -31.30
CA ALA A 2 -51.86 -38.98 -32.12
C ALA A 2 -52.41 -37.66 -32.70
N ASP A 3 -51.72 -36.57 -32.35
CA ASP A 3 -51.79 -35.21 -32.91
C ASP A 3 -52.56 -34.13 -32.13
N THR A 4 -52.01 -33.69 -30.99
CA THR A 4 -52.16 -32.28 -30.54
C THR A 4 -50.96 -31.79 -29.69
N THR A 5 -49.73 -32.23 -29.98
CA THR A 5 -48.51 -31.80 -29.26
C THR A 5 -47.58 -30.89 -30.09
N ALA A 6 -48.00 -30.38 -31.25
CA ALA A 6 -47.07 -29.72 -32.20
C ALA A 6 -47.36 -28.24 -32.55
N SER A 7 -48.22 -27.51 -31.81
CA SER A 7 -48.47 -26.08 -32.09
C SER A 7 -48.62 -25.22 -30.83
N ALA A 8 -47.74 -25.43 -29.85
CA ALA A 8 -47.44 -24.43 -28.82
C ALA A 8 -45.92 -24.11 -28.76
N ALA A 9 -45.19 -24.52 -29.78
CA ALA A 9 -43.83 -24.06 -30.05
C ALA A 9 -43.89 -22.77 -30.88
N SER A 10 -44.23 -21.63 -30.26
CA SER A 10 -43.84 -20.27 -30.73
C SER A 10 -44.46 -19.14 -29.88
N ALA A 11 -44.35 -19.20 -28.56
CA ALA A 11 -44.63 -18.04 -27.72
C ALA A 11 -43.53 -17.77 -26.68
N ALA A 12 -42.31 -18.25 -26.94
CA ALA A 12 -41.11 -17.73 -26.30
C ALA A 12 -40.73 -16.42 -27.00
N HIS A 13 -41.44 -15.35 -26.67
CA HIS A 13 -41.12 -14.01 -27.14
C HIS A 13 -39.85 -13.54 -26.44
N GLY A 14 -38.72 -13.69 -27.14
CA GLY A 14 -37.42 -13.16 -26.73
C GLY A 14 -37.42 -11.64 -26.84
N HIS A 15 -37.45 -10.96 -25.69
CA HIS A 15 -36.99 -9.59 -25.59
C HIS A 15 -35.61 -9.56 -24.93
N ALA A 16 -34.61 -9.93 -25.73
CA ALA A 16 -33.23 -9.57 -25.50
C ALA A 16 -32.98 -8.19 -26.15
N HIS A 17 -33.22 -7.12 -25.41
CA HIS A 17 -32.63 -5.81 -25.72
C HIS A 17 -31.78 -5.36 -24.55
N GLY A 18 -30.52 -5.78 -24.60
CA GLY A 18 -29.45 -5.20 -23.82
C GLY A 18 -29.21 -3.76 -24.25
N ALA A 19 -29.58 -2.83 -23.39
CA ALA A 19 -28.92 -1.55 -23.28
C ALA A 19 -28.69 -1.32 -21.79
N LYS A 20 -27.72 -2.09 -21.29
CA LYS A 20 -27.10 -1.93 -19.99
C LYS A 20 -26.73 -0.45 -19.83
N HIS A 21 -27.51 0.29 -19.04
CA HIS A 21 -27.28 1.69 -18.71
C HIS A 21 -26.15 1.79 -17.68
N GLU A 22 -24.97 1.31 -18.04
CA GLU A 22 -23.77 1.37 -17.23
C GLU A 22 -22.99 2.57 -17.76
N ILE A 23 -23.01 3.68 -17.01
CA ILE A 23 -22.24 4.93 -17.14
C ILE A 23 -21.71 5.20 -18.57
N PRO A 24 -22.26 6.19 -19.31
CA PRO A 24 -21.88 6.40 -20.70
C PRO A 24 -20.37 6.58 -20.83
N LEU A 25 -19.72 5.74 -21.65
CA LEU A 25 -18.27 5.77 -21.89
C LEU A 25 -17.77 7.18 -22.26
N TRP A 26 -18.64 7.98 -22.89
CA TRP A 26 -18.37 9.38 -23.19
C TRP A 26 -18.07 10.23 -21.94
N LEU A 27 -18.76 10.00 -20.82
CA LEU A 27 -18.53 10.72 -19.56
C LEU A 27 -17.15 10.40 -18.99
N LEU A 28 -16.72 9.13 -19.08
CA LEU A 28 -15.39 8.67 -18.64
C LEU A 28 -14.28 9.26 -19.53
N VAL A 29 -14.50 9.34 -20.84
CA VAL A 29 -13.54 9.96 -21.77
C VAL A 29 -13.47 11.47 -21.56
N ALA A 30 -14.60 12.14 -21.33
CA ALA A 30 -14.64 13.57 -21.04
C ALA A 30 -13.88 13.92 -19.75
N THR A 31 -14.04 13.14 -18.69
CA THR A 31 -13.28 13.35 -17.45
C THR A 31 -11.82 12.96 -17.58
N LEU A 32 -11.47 11.93 -18.34
CA LEU A 32 -10.08 11.62 -18.67
C LEU A 32 -9.39 12.82 -19.33
N VAL A 33 -10.03 13.43 -20.33
CA VAL A 33 -9.50 14.61 -21.02
C VAL A 33 -9.39 15.79 -20.07
N ALA A 34 -10.40 16.05 -19.24
CA ALA A 34 -10.34 17.12 -18.24
C ALA A 34 -9.20 16.92 -17.24
N LEU A 35 -8.97 15.68 -16.77
CA LEU A 35 -7.86 15.35 -15.87
C LEU A 35 -6.50 15.49 -16.56
N LEU A 36 -6.39 15.14 -17.84
CA LEU A 36 -5.17 15.35 -18.63
C LEU A 36 -4.85 16.84 -18.77
N VAL A 37 -5.84 17.67 -19.09
CA VAL A 37 -5.67 19.13 -19.18
C VAL A 37 -5.24 19.71 -17.83
N LEU A 38 -5.89 19.32 -16.73
CA LEU A 38 -5.52 19.80 -15.40
C LEU A 38 -4.11 19.33 -14.99
N THR A 39 -3.73 18.11 -15.35
CA THR A 39 -2.38 17.58 -15.09
C THR A 39 -1.33 18.33 -15.89
N TYR A 40 -1.61 18.62 -17.15
CA TYR A 40 -0.75 19.46 -17.97
C TYR A 40 -0.64 20.87 -17.38
N LEU A 41 -1.72 21.43 -16.86
CA LEU A 41 -1.72 22.74 -16.21
C LEU A 41 -0.90 22.73 -14.92
N THR A 42 -0.95 21.66 -14.12
CA THR A 42 -0.05 21.50 -12.95
C THR A 42 1.40 21.39 -13.38
N PHE A 43 1.68 20.63 -14.43
CA PHE A 43 3.03 20.54 -14.98
C PHE A 43 3.49 21.90 -15.48
N ALA A 44 2.69 22.63 -16.25
CA ALA A 44 3.03 23.98 -16.72
C ALA A 44 3.21 24.98 -15.56
N ALA A 45 2.44 24.84 -14.48
CA ALA A 45 2.60 25.66 -13.28
C ALA A 45 3.98 25.48 -12.62
N THR A 46 4.68 24.35 -12.81
CA THR A 46 6.05 24.20 -12.30
C THR A 46 7.08 24.97 -13.12
N TRP A 47 6.73 25.48 -14.31
CA TRP A 47 7.62 26.26 -15.17
C TRP A 47 7.51 27.77 -14.91
N VAL A 48 6.46 28.20 -14.20
CA VAL A 48 6.25 29.61 -13.84
C VAL A 48 6.77 29.82 -12.43
N ASP A 49 7.81 30.64 -12.27
CA ASP A 49 8.41 30.93 -10.97
C ASP A 49 7.72 32.15 -10.32
N LEU A 50 6.59 31.92 -9.62
CA LEU A 50 5.86 32.96 -8.87
C LEU A 50 6.36 33.07 -7.42
N GLY A 51 7.49 32.43 -7.10
CA GLY A 51 8.03 32.26 -5.75
C GLY A 51 7.59 30.95 -5.09
N ARG A 52 8.45 30.38 -4.23
CA ARG A 52 8.27 29.03 -3.66
C ARG A 52 6.94 28.83 -2.91
N GLY A 53 6.45 29.86 -2.23
CA GLY A 53 5.15 29.81 -1.51
C GLY A 53 3.94 29.88 -2.44
N MET A 54 3.96 30.76 -3.45
CA MET A 54 2.86 30.95 -4.37
C MET A 54 2.68 29.75 -5.30
N ASN A 55 3.79 29.17 -5.77
CA ASN A 55 3.78 27.95 -6.59
C ASN A 55 3.17 26.77 -5.84
N LEU A 56 3.46 26.61 -4.54
CA LEU A 56 2.89 25.55 -3.72
C LEU A 56 1.37 25.71 -3.55
N LEU A 57 0.90 26.94 -3.29
CA LEU A 57 -0.52 27.23 -3.15
C LEU A 57 -1.27 26.94 -4.46
N VAL A 58 -0.74 27.40 -5.60
CA VAL A 58 -1.30 27.10 -6.93
C VAL A 58 -1.34 25.60 -7.18
N ALA A 59 -0.25 24.87 -6.90
CA ALA A 59 -0.21 23.42 -7.05
C ALA A 59 -1.25 22.70 -6.18
N MET A 60 -1.44 23.12 -4.93
CA MET A 60 -2.45 22.56 -4.02
C MET A 60 -3.89 22.84 -4.50
N VAL A 61 -4.16 24.03 -5.02
CA VAL A 61 -5.49 24.37 -5.58
C VAL A 61 -5.79 23.48 -6.79
N ILE A 62 -4.86 23.36 -7.74
CA ILE A 62 -5.06 22.54 -8.93
C ILE A 62 -5.21 21.06 -8.53
N ALA A 63 -4.41 20.58 -7.59
CA ALA A 63 -4.53 19.21 -7.06
C ALA A 63 -5.90 18.97 -6.40
N THR A 64 -6.43 19.94 -5.67
CA THR A 64 -7.76 19.85 -5.04
C THR A 64 -8.87 19.76 -6.09
N ILE A 65 -8.81 20.61 -7.13
CA ILE A 65 -9.78 20.55 -8.24
C ILE A 65 -9.73 19.19 -8.94
N LYS A 66 -8.53 18.65 -9.17
CA LYS A 66 -8.34 17.31 -9.75
C LYS A 66 -9.00 16.24 -8.88
N ALA A 67 -8.77 16.27 -7.57
CA ALA A 67 -9.36 15.32 -6.63
C ALA A 67 -10.89 15.39 -6.62
N ILE A 68 -11.47 16.59 -6.68
CA ILE A 68 -12.93 16.79 -6.77
C ILE A 68 -13.48 16.21 -8.07
N LEU A 69 -12.82 16.44 -9.22
CA LEU A 69 -13.25 15.87 -10.50
C LEU A 69 -13.22 14.33 -10.48
N VAL A 70 -12.17 13.73 -9.91
CA VAL A 70 -12.08 12.27 -9.76
C VAL A 70 -13.21 11.76 -8.86
N GLY A 71 -13.44 12.38 -7.70
CA GLY A 71 -14.50 11.98 -6.78
C GLY A 71 -15.90 12.13 -7.41
N ALA A 72 -16.19 13.26 -8.05
CA ALA A 72 -17.50 13.53 -8.61
C ALA A 72 -17.87 12.60 -9.77
N TYR A 73 -16.91 12.30 -10.66
CA TYR A 73 -17.19 11.61 -11.92
C TYR A 73 -16.67 10.17 -12.00
N PHE A 74 -15.45 9.87 -11.53
CA PHE A 74 -14.89 8.51 -11.59
C PHE A 74 -15.46 7.60 -10.50
N MET A 75 -15.75 8.15 -9.32
CA MET A 75 -16.44 7.38 -8.26
C MET A 75 -17.97 7.37 -8.43
N HIS A 76 -18.50 7.90 -9.54
CA HIS A 76 -19.94 8.04 -9.81
C HIS A 76 -20.69 8.83 -8.72
N LEU A 77 -19.98 9.55 -7.85
CA LEU A 77 -20.55 10.16 -6.66
C LEU A 77 -21.71 11.10 -7.02
N ARG A 78 -21.58 11.88 -8.11
CA ARG A 78 -22.63 12.78 -8.61
C ARG A 78 -23.98 12.10 -8.89
N TYR A 79 -23.97 10.81 -9.23
CA TYR A 79 -25.13 10.02 -9.63
C TYR A 79 -25.48 8.91 -8.60
N GLU A 80 -24.66 8.75 -7.57
CA GLU A 80 -24.87 7.80 -6.47
C GLU A 80 -25.78 8.37 -5.37
N LYS A 81 -26.27 7.46 -4.51
CA LYS A 81 -27.08 7.81 -3.34
C LYS A 81 -26.31 8.78 -2.42
N PRO A 82 -27.02 9.72 -1.75
CA PRO A 82 -26.39 10.71 -0.87
C PRO A 82 -25.59 10.07 0.29
N ILE A 83 -25.90 8.83 0.66
CA ILE A 83 -25.17 8.09 1.69
C ILE A 83 -23.70 7.82 1.33
N VAL A 84 -23.38 7.65 0.03
CA VAL A 84 -22.00 7.43 -0.42
C VAL A 84 -21.16 8.70 -0.22
N HIS A 85 -21.75 9.88 -0.43
CA HIS A 85 -21.09 11.16 -0.14
C HIS A 85 -20.80 11.30 1.36
N VAL A 86 -21.75 10.95 2.24
CA VAL A 86 -21.55 11.03 3.69
C VAL A 86 -20.41 10.11 4.13
N ILE A 87 -20.36 8.88 3.63
CA ILE A 87 -19.28 7.93 3.95
C ILE A 87 -17.92 8.45 3.47
N LEU A 88 -17.86 9.00 2.25
CA LEU A 88 -16.64 9.60 1.69
C LEU A 88 -16.17 10.79 2.54
N PHE A 89 -17.03 11.76 2.82
CA PHE A 89 -16.66 12.89 3.67
C PHE A 89 -16.27 12.46 5.09
N THR A 90 -16.94 11.45 5.65
CA THR A 90 -16.60 10.91 6.98
C THR A 90 -15.22 10.25 6.97
N THR A 91 -14.92 9.42 5.97
CA THR A 91 -13.59 8.77 5.85
C THR A 91 -12.50 9.79 5.57
N LEU A 92 -12.74 10.76 4.68
CA LEU A 92 -11.80 11.84 4.41
C LEU A 92 -11.54 12.71 5.65
N PHE A 93 -12.59 13.00 6.43
CA PHE A 93 -12.47 13.71 7.70
C PHE A 93 -11.62 12.94 8.71
N PHE A 94 -11.86 11.64 8.87
CA PHE A 94 -11.05 10.80 9.75
C PHE A 94 -9.60 10.69 9.29
N ILE A 95 -9.35 10.59 7.97
CA ILE A 95 -7.99 10.62 7.42
C ILE A 95 -7.33 11.96 7.74
N ALA A 96 -8.00 13.09 7.52
CA ALA A 96 -7.47 14.41 7.81
C ALA A 96 -7.15 14.57 9.31
N LEU A 97 -8.04 14.09 10.18
CA LEU A 97 -7.84 14.08 11.63
C LEU A 97 -6.61 13.23 11.99
N PHE A 98 -6.54 11.99 11.49
CA PHE A 98 -5.42 11.09 11.74
C PHE A 98 -4.09 11.67 11.22
N LEU A 99 -4.07 12.24 10.01
CA LEU A 99 -2.87 12.86 9.44
C LEU A 99 -2.42 14.05 10.29
N THR A 100 -3.36 14.90 10.71
CA THR A 100 -3.06 16.05 11.56
C THR A 100 -2.52 15.59 12.90
N ALA A 101 -3.16 14.60 13.53
CA ALA A 101 -2.69 14.02 14.79
C ALA A 101 -1.29 13.40 14.65
N ALA A 102 -1.05 12.62 13.59
CA ALA A 102 0.25 11.98 13.34
C ALA A 102 1.36 13.00 13.01
N LEU A 103 1.04 14.08 12.28
CA LEU A 103 1.99 15.17 12.02
C LEU A 103 2.28 15.95 13.31
N PHE A 104 1.27 16.20 14.13
CA PHE A 104 1.42 16.87 15.41
C PHE A 104 2.29 16.04 16.35
N ASP A 105 1.99 14.74 16.46
CA ASP A 105 2.77 13.74 17.20
C ASP A 105 4.24 13.78 16.75
N ARG A 106 4.50 13.59 15.44
CA ARG A 106 5.84 13.68 14.87
C ARG A 106 6.54 15.00 15.23
N SER A 107 5.85 16.13 15.10
CA SER A 107 6.45 17.44 15.40
C SER A 107 6.81 17.61 16.87
N HIS A 108 6.11 16.93 17.79
CA HIS A 108 6.42 16.95 19.22
C HIS A 108 7.60 16.05 19.57
N TYR A 109 7.75 14.90 18.92
CA TYR A 109 8.85 13.97 19.19
C TYR A 109 10.16 14.34 18.48
N GLU A 110 10.08 15.09 17.37
CA GLU A 110 11.23 15.55 16.59
C GLU A 110 12.38 16.17 17.40
N PRO A 111 12.16 17.10 18.35
CA PRO A 111 13.26 17.66 19.14
C PRO A 111 13.99 16.62 20.00
N TYR A 112 13.27 15.67 20.60
CA TYR A 112 13.87 14.63 21.46
C TYR A 112 14.72 13.65 20.65
N ILE A 113 14.24 13.24 19.46
CA ILE A 113 15.00 12.36 18.56
C ILE A 113 16.12 13.09 17.83
N ALA A 114 15.97 14.39 17.57
CA ALA A 114 17.03 15.23 17.01
C ALA A 114 18.18 15.41 18.01
N GLU A 115 17.87 15.63 19.29
CA GLU A 115 18.85 15.65 20.37
C GLU A 115 19.57 14.30 20.50
N PHE A 116 18.84 13.18 20.48
CA PHE A 116 19.45 11.83 20.49
C PHE A 116 20.32 11.54 19.26
N ARG A 117 20.00 12.13 18.10
CA ARG A 117 20.80 12.01 16.87
C ARG A 117 22.03 12.93 16.87
N ALA A 118 21.93 14.09 17.52
CA ALA A 118 22.97 15.12 17.56
C ALA A 118 23.94 14.93 18.73
N GLY A 119 23.46 14.39 19.85
CA GLY A 119 24.30 13.86 20.93
C GLY A 119 24.94 12.55 20.49
N ASP A 120 26.17 12.31 20.93
CA ASP A 120 26.99 11.17 20.51
C ASP A 120 26.17 9.88 20.35
N PRO A 121 26.19 9.22 19.17
CA PRO A 121 25.53 7.93 19.03
C PRO A 121 26.10 7.01 20.11
N LEU A 122 25.21 6.30 20.83
CA LEU A 122 25.60 5.32 21.85
C LEU A 122 26.79 4.53 21.32
N ARG A 123 27.93 4.67 22.01
CA ARG A 123 29.15 4.05 21.55
C ARG A 123 28.93 2.53 21.54
N PRO A 124 29.54 1.77 20.61
CA PRO A 124 29.30 0.32 20.52
C PRO A 124 29.53 -0.43 21.84
N ASP A 125 30.43 0.07 22.69
CA ASP A 125 30.66 -0.41 24.05
C ASP A 125 29.48 -0.12 24.98
N GLU A 126 28.91 1.09 24.95
CA GLU A 126 27.72 1.43 25.73
C GLU A 126 26.46 0.67 25.27
N ILE A 127 26.32 0.42 23.97
CA ILE A 127 25.25 -0.45 23.42
C ILE A 127 25.46 -1.87 23.93
N ALA A 128 26.68 -2.40 23.87
CA ALA A 128 26.99 -3.74 24.36
C ALA A 128 26.73 -3.87 25.87
N GLU A 129 27.03 -2.84 26.65
CA GLU A 129 26.73 -2.78 28.08
C GLU A 129 25.23 -2.63 28.37
N ALA A 130 24.53 -1.81 27.61
CA ALA A 130 23.08 -1.65 27.73
C ALA A 130 22.38 -2.96 27.41
N GLU A 131 22.67 -3.60 26.28
CA GLU A 131 22.05 -4.86 25.94
C GLU A 131 22.49 -5.99 26.90
N ARG A 132 23.71 -6.01 27.46
CA ARG A 132 24.10 -6.92 28.56
C ARG A 132 23.26 -6.71 29.81
N ARG A 133 22.94 -5.45 30.14
CA ARG A 133 22.15 -5.09 31.32
C ARG A 133 20.70 -5.56 31.20
N TRP A 134 20.11 -5.47 30.00
CA TRP A 134 18.68 -5.75 29.79
C TRP A 134 18.39 -7.15 29.24
N ALA A 135 19.34 -7.78 28.53
CA ALA A 135 19.19 -9.09 27.90
C ALA A 135 20.44 -9.97 28.09
N PRO A 136 20.80 -10.34 29.34
CA PRO A 136 22.05 -11.06 29.63
C PRO A 136 22.12 -12.42 28.92
N THR A 137 21.00 -13.12 28.81
CA THR A 137 20.95 -14.45 28.19
C THR A 137 21.23 -14.46 26.69
N MET A 138 20.90 -13.39 25.96
CA MET A 138 21.18 -13.32 24.52
C MET A 138 22.69 -13.22 24.25
N TYR A 139 23.41 -12.43 25.06
CA TYR A 139 24.87 -12.31 24.97
C TYR A 139 25.59 -13.63 25.21
N ASP A 140 25.12 -14.38 26.20
CA ASP A 140 25.74 -15.65 26.58
C ASP A 140 25.55 -16.69 25.48
N LEU A 141 24.37 -16.72 24.84
CA LEU A 141 24.07 -17.63 23.73
C LEU A 141 24.83 -17.25 22.46
N GLU A 142 24.96 -15.96 22.14
CA GLU A 142 25.76 -15.51 21.00
C GLU A 142 27.24 -15.79 21.21
N GLN A 143 27.79 -15.51 22.39
CA GLN A 143 29.18 -15.83 22.71
C GLN A 143 29.44 -17.34 22.66
N ALA A 144 28.54 -18.16 23.22
CA ALA A 144 28.65 -19.62 23.12
C ALA A 144 28.58 -20.11 21.67
N ARG A 145 27.71 -19.52 20.83
CA ARG A 145 27.62 -19.82 19.40
C ARG A 145 28.88 -19.41 18.64
N MET A 146 29.44 -18.25 18.96
CA MET A 146 30.68 -17.75 18.36
C MET A 146 31.89 -18.58 18.79
N MET A 147 31.97 -18.98 20.07
CA MET A 147 32.98 -19.91 20.56
C MET A 147 32.83 -21.28 19.90
N GLY A 148 31.61 -21.78 19.71
CA GLY A 148 31.34 -23.00 18.95
C GLY A 148 31.76 -22.90 17.48
N LYS A 149 31.55 -21.75 16.83
CA LYS A 149 31.92 -21.47 15.44
C LYS A 149 33.43 -21.20 15.25
N ALA A 150 34.10 -20.65 16.26
CA ALA A 150 35.54 -20.40 16.26
C ALA A 150 36.35 -21.66 16.63
N ALA A 151 35.80 -22.52 17.50
CA ALA A 151 36.37 -23.83 17.83
C ALA A 151 36.08 -24.90 16.76
N GLY A 152 35.03 -24.71 15.95
CA GLY A 152 34.69 -25.54 14.79
C GLY A 152 34.83 -24.78 13.48
N GLY A 153 36.05 -24.78 12.92
CA GLY A 153 36.29 -24.23 11.59
C GLY A 153 35.47 -24.95 10.50
N GLN A 154 35.11 -24.19 9.47
CA GLN A 154 34.51 -24.62 8.19
C GLN A 154 33.07 -25.21 8.22
N GLN A 155 32.16 -24.44 7.63
CA GLN A 155 31.08 -24.99 6.81
C GLN A 155 31.71 -25.77 5.63
N PRO A 156 31.27 -26.99 5.29
CA PRO A 156 31.37 -27.48 3.93
C PRO A 156 30.01 -27.33 3.25
N ALA A 157 30.00 -26.60 2.15
CA ALA A 157 28.90 -26.50 1.21
C ALA A 157 29.41 -27.06 -0.12
N ASP A 158 29.60 -28.37 -0.17
CA ASP A 158 30.06 -29.11 -1.34
C ASP A 158 29.98 -30.63 -1.13
N ALA A 159 28.76 -31.18 -1.11
CA ALA A 159 28.50 -32.53 -1.58
C ALA A 159 26.99 -32.71 -1.80
N ASP A 160 26.63 -32.67 -3.07
CA ASP A 160 25.36 -33.06 -3.67
C ASP A 160 24.90 -34.46 -3.21
N SER A 161 23.58 -34.71 -3.24
CA SER A 161 22.98 -36.06 -3.16
C SER A 161 23.57 -36.99 -4.25
N PRO A 162 23.43 -38.34 -4.25
CA PRO A 162 22.49 -39.20 -3.51
C PRO A 162 23.11 -40.53 -3.00
N ALA A 163 22.25 -41.45 -2.53
CA ALA A 163 22.44 -42.90 -2.56
C ALA A 163 23.13 -43.58 -1.35
N GLN A 164 22.30 -44.27 -0.55
CA GLN A 164 22.41 -45.69 -0.17
C GLN A 164 22.03 -45.96 1.30
N GLN A 165 20.73 -46.22 1.54
CA GLN A 165 20.38 -47.53 2.13
C GLN A 165 20.72 -48.58 1.06
N PRO A 166 21.15 -49.83 1.35
CA PRO A 166 20.78 -50.65 2.52
C PRO A 166 21.92 -51.56 3.06
N SER A 167 21.62 -52.34 4.11
CA SER A 167 22.03 -53.74 4.38
C SER A 167 22.47 -54.01 5.84
N ALA A 168 21.70 -54.88 6.52
CA ALA A 168 22.08 -55.68 7.69
C ALA A 168 23.20 -56.70 7.30
N PRO A 169 23.73 -57.67 8.13
CA PRO A 169 23.33 -58.19 9.46
C PRO A 169 24.47 -58.70 10.43
N SER A 170 24.05 -59.31 11.57
CA SER A 170 24.60 -60.53 12.28
C SER A 170 25.63 -60.46 13.46
N GLY A 171 25.30 -61.24 14.51
CA GLY A 171 26.20 -61.90 15.49
C GLY A 171 26.63 -61.05 16.70
N HIS A 172 26.46 -61.45 17.97
CA HIS A 172 26.44 -62.77 18.62
C HIS A 172 25.38 -62.85 19.73
#